data_AF-A0A1B6JLY7-F1
#
_entry.id   AF-A0A1B6JLY7-F1
#
_cell.length_a   1.000
_cell.length_b   1.000
_cell.length_c   1.000
_cell.angle_alpha   90.00
_cell.angle_beta   90.00
_cell.angle_gamma   90.00
#
_symmetry.space_group_name_H-M   'P 1'
#
loop_
_entity.id
_entity.type
_entity.pdbx_description
1 polymer ?
#
loop_
_entity_poly.entity_id
_entity_poly.type
_entity_poly.pdbx_seq_one_letter_code
_entity_poly.pdbx_strand_id
1 'polypeptide(L)'
;REQHKLVEGEVLEITPTRLTLKTVDIKSVFEIGVRIRQELDRERVDVGDVIRIYKDAGFVTKLGRSSSQKGEDDDGLVRVVDTPEGECLKVETVPTVLTLDELDTINFTEEGEELLFTETYATKNTRAEVDRKVYTWIKEGKAECDKGVVVIEDAACLPDAAFEMLRCFKHG
;
A
#
# COMPACT_ATOMS: atom_id res chain seq x y z
N ARG A 1 -7.29 -6.10 -7.83
CA ARG A 1 -5.92 -5.61 -8.11
C ARG A 1 -6.06 -4.19 -8.60
N GLU A 2 -5.87 -3.23 -7.70
CA GLU A 2 -5.84 -1.83 -8.09
C GLU A 2 -4.47 -1.56 -8.73
N GLN A 3 -4.48 -0.89 -9.88
CA GLN A 3 -3.25 -0.50 -10.58
C GLN A 3 -3.05 0.98 -10.32
N HIS A 4 -1.95 1.32 -9.64
CA HIS A 4 -1.58 2.71 -9.45
C HIS A 4 -0.50 3.08 -10.46
N LYS A 5 -0.72 4.19 -11.18
CA LYS A 5 0.32 4.76 -12.03
C LYS A 5 1.23 5.60 -11.16
N LEU A 6 2.47 5.17 -11.02
CA LEU A 6 3.48 5.90 -10.26
C LEU A 6 4.60 6.38 -11.18
N VAL A 7 5.20 7.51 -10.82
CA VAL A 7 6.46 7.96 -11.41
C VAL A 7 7.52 7.95 -10.31
N GLU A 8 8.63 7.28 -10.54
CA GLU A 8 9.73 7.15 -9.59
C GLU A 8 11.05 7.52 -10.26
N GLY A 9 11.88 8.30 -9.57
CA GLY A 9 13.16 8.73 -10.13
C GLY A 9 13.95 9.64 -9.21
N GLU A 10 15.25 9.77 -9.51
CA GLU A 10 16.13 10.80 -8.97
C GLU A 10 15.84 12.14 -9.67
N VAL A 11 15.68 13.21 -8.90
CA VAL A 11 15.42 14.55 -9.41
C VAL A 11 16.70 15.16 -9.97
N LEU A 12 16.68 15.53 -11.25
CA LEU A 12 17.77 16.24 -11.91
C LEU A 12 17.53 17.73 -12.03
N GLU A 13 16.27 18.13 -12.25
CA GLU A 13 15.90 19.52 -12.46
C GLU A 13 14.43 19.74 -12.09
N ILE A 14 14.14 20.85 -11.42
CA ILE A 14 12.78 21.27 -11.07
C ILE A 14 12.56 22.68 -11.61
N THR A 15 11.54 22.85 -12.45
CA THR A 15 11.07 24.15 -12.93
C THR A 15 9.60 24.35 -12.51
N PRO A 16 8.98 25.52 -12.74
CA PRO A 16 7.59 25.75 -12.38
C PRO A 16 6.58 24.82 -13.08
N THR A 17 6.91 24.36 -14.30
CA THR A 17 5.99 23.57 -15.14
C THR A 17 6.57 22.22 -15.59
N ARG A 18 7.84 21.95 -15.31
CA ARG A 18 8.53 20.72 -15.72
C ARG A 18 9.37 20.15 -14.59
N LEU A 19 9.38 18.82 -14.53
CA LEU A 19 10.21 18.02 -13.64
C LEU A 19 11.02 17.03 -14.47
N THR A 20 12.33 17.02 -14.28
CA THR A 20 13.22 16.08 -14.95
C THR A 20 13.68 15.03 -13.96
N LEU A 21 13.35 13.77 -14.23
CA LEU A 21 13.73 12.62 -13.42
C LEU A 21 14.69 11.71 -14.18
N LYS A 22 15.50 10.97 -13.44
CA LYS A 22 16.41 9.96 -13.95
C LYS A 22 16.24 8.66 -13.17
N THR A 23 16.30 7.55 -13.89
CA THR A 23 16.60 6.22 -13.37
C THR A 23 18.00 5.83 -13.83
N VAL A 24 18.48 4.65 -13.43
CA VAL A 24 19.75 4.09 -13.94
C VAL A 24 19.74 3.99 -15.47
N ASP A 25 18.59 3.69 -16.06
CA ASP A 25 18.47 3.41 -17.49
C ASP A 25 18.08 4.62 -18.35
N ILE A 26 17.19 5.48 -17.83
CA ILE A 26 16.58 6.54 -18.65
C ILE A 26 16.37 7.84 -17.89
N LYS A 27 16.57 8.94 -18.61
CA LYS A 27 16.16 10.29 -18.21
C LYS A 27 14.83 10.64 -18.85
N SER A 28 13.88 11.12 -18.06
CA SER A 28 12.54 11.50 -18.51
C SER A 28 12.17 12.91 -18.04
N VAL A 29 11.49 13.65 -18.91
CA VAL A 29 10.97 15.00 -18.61
C VAL A 29 9.45 14.91 -18.53
N PHE A 30 8.90 15.41 -17.43
CA PHE A 30 7.47 15.41 -17.15
C PHE A 30 6.96 16.84 -17.05
N GLU A 31 5.82 17.13 -17.68
CA GLU A 31 5.08 18.35 -17.41
C GLU A 31 4.28 18.17 -16.12
N ILE A 32 4.43 19.12 -15.20
CA ILE A 32 3.78 19.08 -13.89
C ILE A 32 2.78 20.22 -13.74
N GLY A 33 1.62 19.90 -13.18
CA GLY A 33 0.60 20.87 -12.82
C GLY A 33 0.85 21.50 -11.45
N VAL A 34 0.06 22.53 -11.12
CA VAL A 34 0.15 23.29 -9.86
C VAL A 34 0.08 22.38 -8.62
N ARG A 35 -0.76 21.34 -8.65
CA ARG A 35 -0.91 20.40 -7.53
C ARG A 35 0.39 19.65 -7.21
N ILE A 36 1.03 19.05 -8.22
CA ILE A 36 2.30 18.34 -8.02
C ILE A 36 3.40 19.31 -7.60
N ARG A 37 3.40 20.54 -8.14
CA ARG A 37 4.34 21.57 -7.72
C ARG A 37 4.24 21.87 -6.23
N GLN A 38 3.03 22.10 -5.73
CA GLN A 38 2.80 22.37 -4.30
C GLN A 38 3.24 21.20 -3.42
N GLU A 39 3.04 19.97 -3.87
CA GLU A 39 3.49 18.78 -3.15
C GLU A 39 5.02 18.64 -3.11
N LEU A 40 5.72 18.96 -4.21
CA LEU A 40 7.18 19.02 -4.23
C LEU A 40 7.72 20.05 -3.23
N ASP A 41 7.06 21.20 -3.14
CA ASP A 41 7.41 22.26 -2.19
C ASP A 41 7.15 21.84 -0.74
N ARG A 42 6.01 21.17 -0.49
CA ARG A 42 5.64 20.65 0.84
C ARG A 42 6.65 19.61 1.34
N GLU A 43 7.06 18.70 0.47
CA GLU A 43 8.04 17.64 0.76
C GLU A 43 9.50 18.13 0.75
N ARG A 44 9.75 19.41 0.42
CA ARG A 44 11.08 20.01 0.31
C ARG A 44 12.01 19.17 -0.58
N VAL A 45 11.53 18.92 -1.80
CA VAL A 45 12.26 18.14 -2.80
C VAL A 45 13.31 19.02 -3.47
N ASP A 46 14.56 18.55 -3.44
CA ASP A 46 15.69 19.18 -4.09
C ASP A 46 16.30 18.28 -5.17
N VAL A 47 17.15 18.86 -6.01
CA VAL A 47 17.96 18.10 -6.98
C VAL A 47 18.83 17.08 -6.24
N GLY A 48 18.85 15.85 -6.74
CA GLY A 48 19.54 14.71 -6.14
C GLY A 48 18.67 13.88 -5.20
N ASP A 49 17.45 14.29 -4.90
CA ASP A 49 16.51 13.47 -4.12
C ASP A 49 15.83 12.41 -4.99
N VAL A 50 15.53 11.26 -4.42
CA VAL A 50 14.71 10.22 -5.06
C VAL A 50 13.29 10.34 -4.54
N ILE A 51 12.34 10.44 -5.47
CA ILE A 51 10.94 10.69 -5.16
C ILE A 51 10.02 9.68 -5.85
N ARG A 52 8.82 9.50 -5.28
CA ARG A 52 7.67 8.85 -5.91
C ARG A 52 6.52 9.83 -6.07
N ILE A 53 5.88 9.78 -7.22
CA ILE A 53 4.70 10.58 -7.55
C ILE A 53 3.55 9.62 -7.85
N TYR A 54 2.51 9.66 -7.03
CA TYR A 54 1.29 8.89 -7.24
C TYR A 54 0.38 9.69 -8.15
N LYS A 55 0.31 9.35 -9.45
CA LYS A 55 -0.37 10.18 -10.45
C LYS A 55 -1.86 10.32 -10.18
N ASP A 56 -2.49 9.22 -9.74
CA ASP A 56 -3.93 9.15 -9.51
C ASP A 56 -4.32 9.94 -8.25
N ALA A 57 -3.51 9.84 -7.20
CA ALA A 57 -3.74 10.51 -5.92
C ALA A 57 -3.18 11.95 -5.87
N GLY A 58 -2.26 12.31 -6.77
CA GLY A 58 -1.71 13.65 -6.90
C GLY A 58 -0.86 14.11 -5.71
N PHE A 59 -0.21 13.20 -4.99
CA PHE A 59 0.74 13.50 -3.93
C PHE A 59 2.14 12.97 -4.26
N VAL A 60 3.15 13.56 -3.62
CA VAL A 60 4.56 13.21 -3.78
C VAL A 60 5.11 12.70 -2.46
N THR A 61 6.04 11.75 -2.52
CA THR A 61 6.77 11.25 -1.35
C THR A 61 8.26 11.27 -1.64
N LYS A 62 9.03 11.91 -0.76
CA LYS A 62 10.50 11.89 -0.80
C LYS A 62 11.02 10.64 -0.11
N LEU A 63 11.69 9.76 -0.87
CA LEU A 63 12.23 8.50 -0.35
C LEU A 63 13.58 8.70 0.36
N GLY A 64 14.38 9.65 -0.13
CA GLY A 64 15.71 9.91 0.38
C GLY A 64 16.58 10.66 -0.63
N ARG A 65 17.88 10.73 -0.34
CA ARG A 65 18.89 11.29 -1.25
C ARG A 65 19.57 10.18 -2.04
N SER A 66 19.80 10.41 -3.33
CA SER A 66 20.48 9.44 -4.20
C SER A 66 21.88 9.11 -3.70
N SER A 67 22.21 7.82 -3.66
CA SER A 67 23.56 7.33 -3.33
C SER A 67 24.63 7.86 -4.29
N SER A 68 24.25 8.24 -5.52
CA SER A 68 25.13 8.84 -6.52
C SER A 68 25.60 10.27 -6.18
N GLN A 69 24.92 10.94 -5.24
CA GLN A 69 25.12 12.36 -4.89
C GLN A 69 25.61 12.53 -3.44
N LYS A 70 26.10 11.46 -2.80
CA LYS A 70 26.59 11.53 -1.43
C LYS A 70 27.84 12.42 -1.37
N GLY A 71 27.69 13.65 -0.90
CA GLY A 71 28.81 14.52 -0.52
C GLY A 71 29.46 14.00 0.75
N GLU A 72 30.76 14.27 0.92
CA GLU A 72 31.52 13.91 2.14
C GLU A 72 30.96 14.60 3.42
N ASP A 73 30.10 15.62 3.26
CA ASP A 73 29.54 16.46 4.34
C ASP A 73 28.11 16.06 4.79
N ASP A 74 27.61 14.88 4.43
CA ASP A 74 26.29 14.43 4.90
C ASP A 74 26.43 13.79 6.30
N ASP A 75 26.02 14.54 7.34
CA ASP A 75 26.10 14.21 8.78
C ASP A 75 25.35 12.92 9.23
N GLY A 76 24.99 12.04 8.29
CA GLY A 76 24.32 10.76 8.54
C GLY A 76 22.84 10.87 8.90
N LEU A 77 22.29 12.09 8.88
CA LEU A 77 20.88 12.37 9.19
C LEU A 77 19.95 12.13 7.99
N VAL A 78 20.47 12.16 6.76
CA VAL A 78 19.67 11.99 5.54
C VAL A 78 19.64 10.53 5.12
N ARG A 79 18.44 9.99 4.89
CA ARG A 79 18.26 8.63 4.36
C ARG A 79 18.81 8.57 2.94
N VAL A 80 19.87 7.81 2.74
CA VAL A 80 20.43 7.51 1.42
C VAL A 80 19.66 6.35 0.79
N VAL A 81 19.28 6.51 -0.47
CA VAL A 81 18.55 5.51 -1.26
C VAL A 81 19.19 5.37 -2.63
N ASP A 82 19.12 4.18 -3.21
CA ASP A 82 19.67 3.93 -4.52
C ASP A 82 18.84 4.58 -5.62
N THR A 83 19.51 4.97 -6.71
CA THR A 83 18.81 5.44 -7.91
C THR A 83 17.95 4.29 -8.45
N PRO A 84 16.64 4.50 -8.65
CA PRO A 84 15.76 3.47 -9.14
C PRO A 84 16.15 3.01 -10.55
N GLU A 85 15.92 1.72 -10.83
CA GLU A 85 16.15 1.11 -12.16
C GLU A 85 14.86 1.11 -13.00
N GLY A 86 15.02 0.89 -14.30
CA GLY A 86 13.95 0.78 -15.29
C GLY A 86 13.43 2.12 -15.81
N GLU A 87 12.20 2.12 -16.31
CA GLU A 87 11.52 3.35 -16.72
C GLU A 87 11.09 4.18 -15.51
N CYS A 88 11.06 5.51 -15.66
CA CYS A 88 10.54 6.41 -14.63
C CYS A 88 9.04 6.19 -14.38
N LEU A 89 8.27 5.86 -15.42
CA LEU A 89 6.84 5.55 -15.29
C LEU A 89 6.67 4.07 -14.99
N LYS A 90 6.10 3.75 -13.83
CA LYS A 90 5.83 2.37 -13.41
C LYS A 90 4.34 2.18 -13.16
N VAL A 91 3.87 0.97 -13.42
CA VAL A 91 2.53 0.51 -13.01
C VAL A 91 2.75 -0.46 -11.87
N GLU A 92 2.44 -0.02 -10.66
CA GLU A 92 2.52 -0.89 -9.49
C GLU A 92 1.16 -1.53 -9.27
N THR A 93 1.18 -2.86 -9.18
CA THR A 93 0.02 -3.63 -8.75
C THR A 93 0.23 -3.94 -7.28
N VAL A 94 -0.39 -3.16 -6.40
CA VAL A 94 -0.36 -3.44 -4.98
C VAL A 94 -1.43 -4.51 -4.70
N PRO A 95 -1.05 -5.69 -4.18
CA PRO A 95 -2.05 -6.66 -3.74
C PRO A 95 -2.72 -6.10 -2.48
N THR A 96 -4.03 -5.86 -2.57
CA THR A 96 -4.84 -5.56 -1.39
C THR A 96 -5.01 -6.85 -0.60
N VAL A 97 -4.45 -6.89 0.61
CA VAL A 97 -4.61 -8.01 1.54
C VAL A 97 -5.68 -7.61 2.54
N LEU A 98 -6.76 -8.39 2.60
CA LEU A 98 -7.85 -8.23 3.54
C LEU A 98 -8.11 -9.55 4.24
N THR A 99 -8.42 -9.49 5.52
CA THR A 99 -8.96 -10.60 6.29
C THR A 99 -10.44 -10.81 5.96
N LEU A 100 -10.95 -12.01 6.23
CA LEU A 100 -12.39 -12.28 6.06
C LEU A 100 -13.25 -11.41 7.00
N ASP A 101 -12.73 -11.06 8.18
CA ASP A 101 -13.44 -10.22 9.15
C ASP A 101 -13.56 -8.76 8.69
N GLU A 102 -12.52 -8.21 8.07
CA GLU A 102 -12.58 -6.89 7.43
C GLU A 102 -13.59 -6.88 6.28
N LEU A 103 -13.61 -7.94 5.45
CA LEU A 103 -14.61 -8.10 4.39
C LEU A 103 -16.04 -8.19 4.96
N ASP A 104 -16.23 -8.93 6.04
CA ASP A 104 -17.51 -9.04 6.74
C ASP A 104 -17.98 -7.67 7.24
N THR A 105 -17.08 -6.89 7.82
CA THR A 105 -17.36 -5.56 8.38
C THR A 105 -17.72 -4.54 7.28
N ILE A 106 -16.94 -4.51 6.19
CA ILE A 106 -17.19 -3.63 5.04
C ILE A 106 -18.55 -3.95 4.39
N ASN A 107 -18.92 -5.22 4.30
CA ASN A 107 -20.19 -5.64 3.67
C ASN A 107 -21.38 -5.60 4.64
N PHE A 108 -21.20 -5.18 5.89
CA PHE A 108 -22.27 -5.14 6.88
C PHE A 108 -23.21 -3.93 6.71
N THR A 109 -22.70 -2.76 6.30
CA THR A 109 -23.47 -1.53 6.10
C THR A 109 -22.80 -0.61 5.07
N GLU A 110 -23.54 0.37 4.53
CA GLU A 110 -23.01 1.35 3.55
C GLU A 110 -21.88 2.23 4.13
N GLU A 111 -21.84 2.41 5.46
CA GLU A 111 -20.74 3.07 6.21
C GLU A 111 -19.70 2.04 6.73
N GLY A 112 -19.61 0.86 6.11
CA GLY A 112 -18.84 -0.28 6.63
C GLY A 112 -17.33 -0.03 6.75
N GLU A 113 -16.76 0.88 5.96
CA GLU A 113 -15.35 1.28 6.08
C GLU A 113 -15.06 2.01 7.39
N GLU A 114 -15.99 2.82 7.89
CA GLU A 114 -15.82 3.54 9.16
C GLU A 114 -15.93 2.61 10.37
N LEU A 115 -16.60 1.47 10.20
CA LEU A 115 -16.78 0.47 11.26
C LEU A 115 -15.58 -0.45 11.46
N LEU A 116 -14.58 -0.45 10.55
CA LEU A 116 -13.36 -1.25 10.69
C LEU A 116 -12.62 -0.99 12.03
N PHE A 117 -12.83 0.16 12.65
CA PHE A 117 -12.22 0.56 13.91
C PHE A 117 -13.15 0.40 15.13
N THR A 118 -14.31 -0.26 14.95
CA THR A 118 -15.33 -0.44 16.00
C THR A 118 -15.56 -1.92 16.29
N GLU A 119 -15.99 -2.26 17.52
CA GLU A 119 -16.33 -3.64 17.92
C GLU A 119 -17.72 -4.07 17.40
N THR A 120 -17.96 -3.91 16.11
CA THR A 120 -19.22 -4.32 15.47
C THR A 120 -19.06 -5.69 14.83
N TYR A 121 -19.94 -6.62 15.17
CA TYR A 121 -19.91 -7.97 14.59
C TYR A 121 -20.91 -8.10 13.45
N ALA A 122 -20.44 -8.50 12.27
CA ALA A 122 -21.30 -8.78 11.13
C ALA A 122 -22.30 -9.91 11.41
N THR A 123 -23.49 -9.84 10.80
CA THR A 123 -24.51 -10.88 10.95
C THR A 123 -24.11 -12.16 10.23
N LYS A 124 -24.64 -13.32 10.68
CA LYS A 124 -24.46 -14.62 10.01
C LYS A 124 -24.83 -14.59 8.51
N ASN A 125 -25.81 -13.77 8.13
CA ASN A 125 -26.22 -13.65 6.73
C ASN A 125 -25.17 -12.95 5.88
N THR A 126 -24.59 -11.86 6.39
CA THR A 126 -23.47 -11.13 5.76
C THR A 126 -22.27 -12.06 5.59
N ARG A 127 -21.88 -12.80 6.64
CA ARG A 127 -20.76 -13.75 6.57
C ARG A 127 -20.95 -14.81 5.47
N ALA A 128 -22.13 -15.43 5.42
CA ALA A 128 -22.44 -16.42 4.40
C ALA A 128 -22.51 -15.85 2.97
N GLU A 129 -22.81 -14.56 2.81
CA GLU A 129 -22.73 -13.87 1.52
C GLU A 129 -21.28 -13.59 1.13
N VAL A 130 -20.47 -13.09 2.06
CA VAL A 130 -19.02 -12.85 1.87
C VAL A 130 -18.32 -14.15 1.51
N ASP A 131 -18.55 -15.24 2.24
CA ASP A 131 -18.00 -16.56 1.94
C ASP A 131 -18.28 -17.00 0.50
N ARG A 132 -19.51 -16.79 0.01
CA ARG A 132 -19.92 -17.12 -1.36
C ARG A 132 -19.19 -16.25 -2.39
N LYS A 133 -19.05 -14.95 -2.13
CA LYS A 133 -18.31 -14.02 -3.01
C LYS A 133 -16.84 -14.38 -3.07
N VAL A 134 -16.18 -14.57 -1.92
CA VAL A 134 -14.77 -14.95 -1.81
C VAL A 134 -14.51 -16.27 -2.52
N TYR A 135 -15.36 -17.28 -2.30
CA TYR A 135 -15.24 -18.57 -3.00
C TYR A 135 -15.34 -18.43 -4.52
N THR A 136 -16.23 -17.55 -5.01
CA THR A 136 -16.35 -17.25 -6.43
C THR A 136 -15.11 -16.54 -6.97
N TRP A 137 -14.58 -15.55 -6.23
CA TRP A 137 -13.36 -14.85 -6.62
C TRP A 137 -12.13 -15.76 -6.67
N ILE A 138 -12.02 -16.71 -5.75
CA ILE A 138 -10.96 -17.73 -5.77
C ILE A 138 -11.11 -18.63 -6.99
N LYS A 139 -12.34 -19.12 -7.28
CA LYS A 139 -12.60 -19.96 -8.46
C LYS A 139 -12.30 -19.27 -9.78
N GLU A 140 -12.59 -17.98 -9.86
CA GLU A 140 -12.33 -17.15 -11.05
C GLU A 140 -10.87 -16.68 -11.14
N GLY A 141 -10.01 -17.02 -10.16
CA GLY A 141 -8.60 -16.58 -10.12
C GLY A 141 -8.42 -15.09 -9.85
N LYS A 142 -9.43 -14.41 -9.30
CA LYS A 142 -9.40 -12.98 -8.96
C LYS A 142 -8.81 -12.71 -7.58
N ALA A 143 -8.83 -13.71 -6.69
CA ALA A 143 -8.30 -13.64 -5.34
C ALA A 143 -7.56 -14.94 -4.99
N GLU A 144 -6.59 -14.82 -4.09
CA GLU A 144 -5.90 -15.93 -3.45
C GLU A 144 -6.21 -15.87 -1.95
N CYS A 145 -6.21 -17.02 -1.28
CA CYS A 145 -6.53 -17.11 0.15
C CYS A 145 -5.33 -17.66 0.90
N ASP A 146 -4.74 -16.82 1.75
CA ASP A 146 -3.62 -17.19 2.62
C ASP A 146 -4.14 -17.72 3.96
N LYS A 147 -3.57 -18.84 4.41
CA LYS A 147 -3.89 -19.40 5.73
C LYS A 147 -3.05 -18.71 6.80
N GLY A 148 -3.69 -17.88 7.61
CA GLY A 148 -3.06 -17.25 8.77
C GLY A 148 -2.85 -18.21 9.95
N VAL A 149 -2.24 -17.67 11.02
CA VAL A 149 -2.04 -18.36 12.29
C VAL A 149 -2.67 -17.53 13.40
N VAL A 150 -3.52 -18.15 14.22
CA VAL A 150 -4.05 -17.56 15.45
C VAL A 150 -3.29 -18.15 16.62
N VAL A 151 -2.70 -17.29 17.45
CA VAL A 151 -2.00 -17.67 18.68
C VAL A 151 -2.84 -17.24 19.87
N ILE A 152 -3.08 -18.17 20.79
CA ILE A 152 -3.78 -17.91 22.05
C ILE A 152 -2.77 -18.17 23.17
N GLU A 153 -2.38 -17.11 23.88
CA GLU A 153 -1.29 -17.18 24.87
C GLU A 153 -1.68 -18.01 26.10
N ASP A 154 -2.91 -17.85 26.60
CA ASP A 154 -3.41 -18.58 27.76
C ASP A 154 -4.68 -19.36 27.42
N ALA A 155 -4.49 -20.54 26.83
CA ALA A 155 -5.58 -21.42 26.49
C ALA A 155 -6.33 -21.95 27.73
N ALA A 156 -5.71 -21.96 28.93
CA ALA A 156 -6.36 -22.45 30.15
C ALA A 156 -7.49 -21.52 30.61
N CYS A 157 -7.45 -20.25 30.22
CA CYS A 157 -8.50 -19.28 30.49
C CYS A 157 -9.70 -19.37 29.52
N LEU A 158 -9.65 -20.21 28.49
CA LEU A 158 -10.77 -20.36 27.57
C LEU A 158 -11.88 -21.23 28.17
N PRO A 159 -13.16 -20.82 28.08
CA PRO A 159 -14.27 -21.68 28.46
C PRO A 159 -14.39 -22.89 27.51
N ASP A 160 -14.91 -24.01 28.02
CA ASP A 160 -15.06 -25.26 27.25
C ASP A 160 -15.78 -25.06 25.91
N ALA A 161 -16.78 -24.17 25.86
CA ALA A 161 -17.50 -23.84 24.63
C ALA A 161 -16.61 -23.21 23.55
N ALA A 162 -15.61 -22.41 23.93
CA ALA A 162 -14.65 -21.84 22.99
C ALA A 162 -13.67 -22.91 22.47
N PHE A 163 -13.25 -23.84 23.34
CA PHE A 163 -12.45 -24.99 22.91
C PHE A 163 -13.16 -25.88 21.90
N GLU A 164 -14.44 -26.19 22.13
CA GLU A 164 -15.25 -26.98 21.18
C GLU A 164 -15.44 -26.23 19.85
N MET A 165 -15.62 -24.91 19.88
CA MET A 165 -15.66 -24.10 18.66
C MET A 165 -14.35 -24.20 17.86
N LEU A 166 -13.19 -24.07 18.51
CA LEU A 166 -11.87 -24.19 17.87
C LEU A 166 -11.63 -25.57 17.25
N ARG A 167 -12.18 -26.64 17.85
CA ARG A 167 -12.10 -27.99 17.28
C ARG A 167 -12.84 -28.11 15.95
N CYS A 168 -13.99 -27.47 15.83
CA CYS A 168 -14.78 -27.46 14.58
C CYS A 168 -14.04 -26.78 13.42
N PHE A 169 -13.19 -25.77 13.69
CA PHE A 169 -12.40 -25.10 12.65
C PHE A 169 -11.30 -25.97 12.03
N LYS A 170 -10.84 -27.02 12.71
CA LYS A 170 -9.71 -27.86 12.23
C LYS A 170 -10.08 -28.81 11.08
N HIS A 171 -11.37 -28.94 10.74
CA HIS A 171 -11.91 -29.96 9.82
C HIS A 171 -12.69 -29.38 8.62
N GLY A 172 -12.64 -28.06 8.40
CA GLY A 172 -13.15 -27.38 7.20
C GLY A 172 -12.03 -26.97 6.26
#